data_AF-A0A1G5HGI0-F1
#
_entry.id   AF-A0A1G5HGI0-F1
#
_cell.length_a   1.000
_cell.length_b   1.000
_cell.length_c   1.000
_cell.angle_alpha   90.00
_cell.angle_beta   90.00
_cell.angle_gamma   90.00
#
_symmetry.space_group_name_H-M   'P 1'
#
loop_
_entity.id
_entity.type
_entity.pdbx_description
1 polymer ?
#
loop_
_entity_poly.entity_id
_entity_poly.type
_entity_poly.pdbx_seq_one_letter_code
_entity_poly.pdbx_strand_id
1 'polypeptide(L)'
;MALSEEQRQRIFEAADALAERGERPTLAAVRDELGGGSYTTISEGMQAWRAARQPRPEEATLPGELAEQARAQAAELWQAARKLAREEVEAERAALHQDREAMEQAQQEAARAADRAVEEAERLRGERDQAAAEAESQRRRAEEAAAETEQERRRAEQAEAERDRLAQQVSEQGAHLERMMGALERMAVPAPEVPYAGSETGPAEEGTPDEPG
;
A
#
# COMPACT_ATOMS: atom_id res chain seq x y z
N MET A 1 -74.63 -20.03 -36.06
CA MET A 1 -75.68 -20.68 -35.24
C MET A 1 -75.12 -22.01 -34.80
N ALA A 2 -75.08 -22.29 -33.49
CA ALA A 2 -74.58 -23.57 -33.00
C ALA A 2 -75.55 -24.71 -33.39
N LEU A 3 -75.02 -25.84 -33.82
CA LEU A 3 -75.77 -27.09 -34.04
C LEU A 3 -76.57 -27.44 -32.79
N SER A 4 -77.90 -27.64 -32.89
CA SER A 4 -78.68 -28.06 -31.74
C SER A 4 -78.40 -29.52 -31.39
N GLU A 5 -78.49 -29.87 -30.11
CA GLU A 5 -78.18 -31.23 -29.64
C GLU A 5 -79.08 -32.30 -30.29
N GLU A 6 -80.34 -31.96 -30.55
CA GLU A 6 -81.30 -32.80 -31.27
C GLU A 6 -80.92 -32.98 -32.76
N GLN A 7 -80.35 -31.96 -33.40
CA GLN A 7 -79.85 -32.07 -34.78
C GLN A 7 -78.59 -32.94 -34.83
N ARG A 8 -77.69 -32.77 -33.86
CA ARG A 8 -76.49 -33.60 -33.71
C ARG A 8 -76.85 -35.07 -33.56
N GLN A 9 -77.80 -35.37 -32.68
CA GLN A 9 -78.26 -36.73 -32.43
C GLN A 9 -78.87 -37.38 -33.68
N ARG A 10 -79.73 -36.66 -34.41
CA ARG A 10 -80.29 -37.16 -35.67
C ARG A 10 -79.22 -37.42 -36.73
N ILE A 11 -78.22 -36.55 -36.85
CA ILE A 11 -77.09 -36.76 -37.77
C ILE A 11 -76.30 -38.03 -37.39
N PHE A 12 -76.11 -38.27 -36.09
CA PHE A 12 -75.41 -39.47 -35.60
C PHE A 12 -76.21 -40.72 -35.91
N GLU A 13 -77.51 -40.74 -35.62
CA GLU A 13 -78.41 -41.86 -35.90
C GLU A 13 -78.47 -42.19 -37.40
N ALA A 14 -78.56 -41.18 -38.27
CA ALA A 14 -78.54 -41.37 -39.71
C ALA A 14 -77.18 -41.91 -40.20
N ALA A 15 -76.07 -41.40 -39.66
CA ALA A 15 -74.73 -41.88 -39.99
C ALA A 15 -74.47 -43.31 -39.47
N ASP A 16 -74.99 -43.65 -38.29
CA ASP A 16 -74.95 -44.98 -37.71
C ASP A 16 -75.76 -45.97 -38.55
N ALA A 17 -76.99 -45.62 -38.92
CA ALA A 17 -77.84 -46.45 -39.77
C ALA A 17 -77.19 -46.73 -41.14
N LEU A 18 -76.57 -45.73 -41.76
CA LEU A 18 -75.80 -45.89 -42.99
C LEU A 18 -74.60 -46.83 -42.79
N ALA A 19 -73.85 -46.65 -41.70
CA ALA A 19 -72.71 -47.50 -41.39
C ALA A 19 -73.11 -48.95 -41.08
N GLU A 20 -74.24 -49.18 -40.41
CA GLU A 20 -74.80 -50.52 -40.12
C GLU A 20 -75.22 -51.25 -41.40
N ARG A 21 -75.71 -50.52 -42.40
CA ARG A 21 -75.99 -51.05 -43.74
C ARG A 21 -74.73 -51.36 -44.57
N GLY A 22 -73.53 -51.09 -44.02
CA GLY A 22 -72.26 -51.23 -44.73
C GLY A 22 -72.02 -50.13 -45.77
N GLU A 23 -72.86 -49.09 -45.78
CA GLU A 23 -72.69 -47.94 -46.65
C GLU A 23 -71.74 -46.92 -46.02
N ARG A 24 -71.07 -46.12 -46.86
CA ARG A 24 -70.23 -45.02 -46.35
C ARG A 24 -71.14 -43.84 -45.99
N PRO A 25 -71.21 -43.40 -44.72
CA PRO A 25 -71.99 -42.24 -44.33
C PRO A 25 -71.29 -40.97 -44.83
N THR A 26 -71.61 -40.59 -46.06
CA THR A 26 -71.14 -39.34 -46.68
C THR A 26 -72.11 -38.20 -46.35
N LEU A 27 -71.68 -36.95 -46.50
CA LEU A 27 -72.55 -35.79 -46.26
C LEU A 27 -73.81 -35.81 -47.12
N ALA A 28 -73.73 -36.35 -48.34
CA ALA A 28 -74.88 -36.52 -49.23
C ALA A 28 -75.82 -37.63 -48.71
N ALA A 29 -75.28 -38.82 -48.42
CA ALA A 29 -76.08 -39.95 -47.93
C ALA A 29 -76.79 -39.63 -46.61
N VAL A 30 -76.10 -38.97 -45.68
CA VAL A 30 -76.69 -38.54 -44.40
C VAL A 30 -77.76 -37.48 -44.60
N ARG A 31 -77.58 -36.55 -45.56
CA ARG A 31 -78.60 -35.56 -45.91
C ARG A 31 -79.84 -36.21 -46.52
N ASP A 32 -79.64 -37.20 -47.38
CA ASP A 32 -80.73 -37.93 -48.02
C ASP A 32 -81.53 -38.75 -46.99
N GLU A 33 -80.84 -39.43 -46.06
CA GLU A 33 -81.46 -40.16 -44.95
C GLU A 33 -82.27 -39.24 -44.01
N LEU A 34 -81.79 -38.02 -43.78
CA LEU A 34 -82.48 -37.01 -42.95
C LEU A 34 -83.62 -36.29 -43.68
N GLY A 35 -83.78 -36.48 -44.99
CA GLY A 35 -84.78 -35.76 -45.80
C GLY A 35 -84.45 -34.28 -46.05
N GLY A 36 -83.20 -33.86 -45.84
CA GLY A 36 -82.73 -32.49 -46.06
C GLY A 36 -81.96 -31.89 -44.89
N GLY A 37 -81.48 -30.65 -45.07
CA GLY A 37 -80.68 -29.92 -44.08
C GLY A 37 -79.54 -29.12 -44.70
N SER A 38 -78.91 -28.24 -43.91
CA SER A 38 -77.72 -27.50 -44.37
C SER A 38 -76.49 -28.42 -44.35
N TYR A 39 -75.72 -28.44 -45.44
CA TYR A 39 -74.46 -29.19 -45.51
C TYR A 39 -73.44 -28.74 -44.46
N THR A 40 -73.47 -27.47 -44.04
CA THR A 40 -72.57 -26.97 -42.98
C THR A 40 -72.87 -27.65 -41.64
N THR A 41 -74.14 -27.67 -41.25
CA THR A 41 -74.65 -28.32 -40.02
C THR A 41 -74.39 -29.83 -40.02
N ILE A 42 -74.62 -30.50 -41.16
CA ILE A 42 -74.35 -31.93 -41.31
C ILE A 42 -72.85 -32.21 -41.26
N SER A 43 -72.00 -31.33 -41.82
CA SER A 43 -70.54 -31.50 -41.78
C SER A 43 -69.97 -31.39 -40.37
N GLU A 44 -70.48 -30.45 -39.56
CA GLU A 44 -70.11 -30.29 -38.15
C GLU A 44 -70.53 -31.54 -37.34
N GLY A 45 -71.77 -32.01 -37.52
CA GLY A 45 -72.26 -33.23 -36.88
C GLY A 45 -71.47 -34.47 -37.31
N MET A 46 -71.15 -34.62 -38.59
CA MET A 46 -70.36 -35.73 -39.12
C MET A 46 -68.89 -35.70 -38.69
N GLN A 47 -68.33 -34.52 -38.40
CA GLN A 47 -67.01 -34.39 -37.80
C GLN A 47 -67.04 -34.86 -36.35
N ALA A 48 -68.05 -34.46 -35.57
CA ALA A 48 -68.24 -34.93 -34.20
C ALA A 48 -68.50 -36.45 -34.14
N TRP A 49 -69.29 -36.99 -35.06
CA TRP A 49 -69.57 -38.43 -35.17
C TRP A 49 -68.29 -39.24 -35.45
N ARG A 50 -67.47 -38.77 -36.41
CA ARG A 50 -66.16 -39.39 -36.70
C ARG A 50 -65.21 -39.32 -35.52
N ALA A 51 -65.18 -38.19 -34.79
CA ALA A 51 -64.34 -38.02 -33.62
C ALA A 51 -64.74 -38.95 -32.46
N ALA A 52 -66.05 -39.15 -32.24
CA ALA A 52 -66.57 -40.05 -31.22
C ALA A 52 -66.26 -41.54 -31.50
N ARG A 53 -66.03 -41.90 -32.77
CA ARG A 53 -65.74 -43.27 -33.21
C ARG A 53 -64.25 -43.55 -33.48
N GLN A 54 -63.36 -42.56 -33.31
CA GLN A 54 -61.92 -42.84 -33.36
C GLN A 54 -61.51 -43.61 -32.11
N PRO A 55 -60.85 -44.77 -32.24
CA PRO A 55 -60.30 -45.47 -31.08
C PRO A 55 -59.29 -44.56 -30.40
N ARG A 56 -59.53 -44.26 -29.12
CA ARG A 56 -58.54 -43.54 -28.29
C ARG A 56 -57.35 -44.49 -28.08
N PRO A 57 -56.09 -44.05 -28.27
CA PRO A 57 -54.95 -44.89 -27.94
C PRO A 57 -55.08 -45.30 -26.48
N GLU A 58 -55.11 -46.60 -26.21
CA GLU A 58 -55.06 -47.10 -24.84
C GLU A 58 -53.71 -46.68 -24.25
N GLU A 59 -53.73 -45.90 -23.17
CA GLU A 59 -52.54 -45.63 -22.37
C GLU A 59 -52.12 -46.95 -21.72
N ALA A 60 -51.17 -47.64 -22.34
CA ALA A 60 -50.62 -48.87 -21.80
C ALA A 60 -49.97 -48.56 -20.44
N THR A 61 -50.58 -49.09 -19.36
CA THR A 61 -50.04 -48.99 -18.02
C THR A 61 -48.94 -50.04 -17.85
N LEU A 62 -47.81 -49.63 -17.25
CA LEU A 62 -46.74 -50.56 -16.91
C LEU A 62 -47.28 -51.62 -15.93
N PRO A 63 -46.98 -52.92 -16.13
CA PRO A 63 -47.28 -53.96 -15.15
C PRO A 63 -46.71 -53.60 -13.78
N GLY A 64 -47.45 -53.91 -12.70
CA GLY A 64 -47.14 -53.43 -11.34
C GLY A 64 -45.72 -53.74 -10.86
N GLU A 65 -45.21 -54.95 -11.13
CA GLU A 65 -43.85 -55.34 -10.77
C GLU A 65 -42.78 -54.48 -11.46
N LEU A 66 -42.96 -54.20 -12.75
CA LEU A 66 -42.04 -53.36 -13.52
C LEU A 66 -42.10 -51.89 -13.05
N ALA A 67 -43.29 -51.41 -12.69
CA ALA A 67 -43.47 -50.07 -12.13
C ALA A 67 -42.78 -49.93 -10.76
N GLU A 68 -42.90 -50.92 -9.86
CA GLU A 68 -42.21 -50.92 -8.57
C GLU A 68 -40.69 -51.00 -8.73
N GLN A 69 -40.18 -51.86 -9.63
CA GLN A 69 -38.75 -51.91 -9.93
C GLN A 69 -38.22 -50.58 -10.48
N ALA A 70 -38.96 -49.95 -11.40
CA ALA A 70 -38.59 -48.64 -11.93
C ALA A 70 -38.54 -47.56 -10.84
N ARG A 71 -39.51 -47.55 -9.92
CA ARG A 71 -39.51 -46.62 -8.76
C ARG A 71 -38.34 -46.88 -7.82
N ALA A 72 -38.02 -48.13 -7.52
CA ALA A 72 -36.89 -48.49 -6.67
C ALA A 72 -35.56 -48.01 -7.28
N GLN A 73 -35.35 -48.27 -8.57
CA GLN A 73 -34.15 -47.81 -9.30
C GLN A 73 -34.06 -46.29 -9.38
N ALA A 74 -35.19 -45.60 -9.61
CA ALA A 74 -35.23 -44.14 -9.59
C ALA A 74 -34.90 -43.57 -8.19
N ALA A 75 -35.38 -44.22 -7.13
CA ALA A 75 -35.07 -43.83 -5.75
C ALA A 75 -33.58 -44.03 -5.43
N GLU A 76 -32.99 -45.16 -5.83
CA GLU A 76 -31.56 -45.43 -5.66
C GLU A 76 -30.69 -44.40 -6.39
N LEU A 77 -31.00 -44.13 -7.67
CA LEU A 77 -30.29 -43.12 -8.46
C LEU A 77 -30.42 -41.73 -7.82
N TRP A 78 -31.61 -41.38 -7.35
CA TRP A 78 -31.84 -40.10 -6.68
C TRP A 78 -31.05 -39.98 -5.37
N GLN A 79 -30.99 -41.04 -4.56
CA GLN A 79 -30.18 -41.03 -3.34
C GLN A 79 -28.68 -40.93 -3.65
N ALA A 80 -28.20 -41.63 -4.67
CA ALA A 80 -26.81 -41.53 -5.11
C ALA A 80 -26.47 -40.11 -5.60
N ALA A 81 -27.32 -39.52 -6.43
CA ALA A 81 -27.14 -38.15 -6.92
C ALA A 81 -27.16 -37.13 -5.77
N ARG A 82 -28.08 -37.28 -4.81
CA ARG A 82 -28.12 -36.40 -3.62
C ARG A 82 -26.91 -36.57 -2.72
N LYS A 83 -26.39 -37.78 -2.57
CA LYS A 83 -25.18 -38.04 -1.79
C LYS A 83 -23.99 -37.33 -2.43
N LEU A 84 -23.77 -37.51 -3.73
CA LEU A 84 -22.68 -36.87 -4.46
C LEU A 84 -22.78 -35.34 -4.37
N ALA A 85 -23.96 -34.77 -4.63
CA ALA A 85 -24.18 -33.33 -4.54
C ALA A 85 -23.92 -32.77 -3.12
N ARG A 86 -24.26 -33.54 -2.07
CA ARG A 86 -23.94 -33.13 -0.69
C ARG A 86 -22.45 -33.20 -0.42
N GLU A 87 -21.76 -34.23 -0.89
CA GLU A 87 -20.31 -34.36 -0.74
C GLU A 87 -19.58 -33.19 -1.42
N GLU A 88 -19.99 -32.82 -2.63
CA GLU A 88 -19.45 -31.64 -3.33
C GLU A 88 -19.69 -30.34 -2.56
N VAL A 89 -20.91 -30.11 -2.09
CA VAL A 89 -21.26 -28.89 -1.32
C VAL A 89 -20.48 -28.82 0.01
N GLU A 90 -20.34 -29.93 0.73
CA GLU A 90 -19.57 -29.95 1.98
C GLU A 90 -18.07 -29.77 1.73
N ALA A 91 -17.54 -30.33 0.65
CA ALA A 91 -16.14 -30.11 0.25
C ALA A 91 -15.89 -28.63 -0.10
N GLU A 92 -16.79 -28.00 -0.86
CA GLU A 92 -16.68 -26.58 -1.21
C GLU A 92 -16.82 -25.67 0.03
N ARG A 93 -17.72 -25.99 0.96
CA ARG A 93 -17.84 -25.29 2.24
C ARG A 93 -16.58 -25.40 3.08
N ALA A 94 -15.99 -26.59 3.15
CA ALA A 94 -14.73 -26.79 3.87
C ALA A 94 -13.59 -25.99 3.24
N ALA A 95 -13.48 -25.96 1.91
CA ALA A 95 -12.49 -25.16 1.20
C ALA A 95 -12.69 -23.65 1.46
N LEU A 96 -13.92 -23.14 1.35
CA LEU A 96 -14.23 -21.73 1.66
C LEU A 96 -13.95 -21.37 3.12
N HIS A 97 -14.16 -22.30 4.05
CA HIS A 97 -13.82 -22.09 5.45
C HIS A 97 -12.30 -21.97 5.64
N GLN A 98 -11.53 -22.87 5.04
CA GLN A 98 -10.07 -22.83 5.09
C GLN A 98 -9.51 -21.55 4.46
N ASP A 99 -10.05 -21.12 3.32
CA ASP A 99 -9.65 -19.87 2.67
C ASP A 99 -9.96 -18.66 3.53
N ARG A 100 -11.11 -18.65 4.24
CA ARG A 100 -11.45 -17.58 5.19
C ARG A 100 -10.48 -17.55 6.37
N GLU A 101 -10.20 -18.69 6.98
CA GLU A 101 -9.24 -18.78 8.08
C GLU A 101 -7.83 -18.32 7.66
N ALA A 102 -7.37 -18.73 6.47
CA ALA A 102 -6.10 -18.31 5.92
C ALA A 102 -6.07 -16.80 5.65
N MET A 103 -7.14 -16.24 5.11
CA MET A 103 -7.27 -14.79 4.87
C MET A 103 -7.29 -13.99 6.18
N GLU A 104 -8.01 -14.48 7.21
CA GLU A 104 -8.04 -13.86 8.54
C GLU A 104 -6.66 -13.90 9.21
N GLN A 105 -5.95 -15.02 9.12
CA GLN A 105 -4.57 -15.13 9.62
C GLN A 105 -3.64 -14.15 8.88
N ALA A 106 -3.70 -14.10 7.55
CA ALA A 106 -2.90 -13.16 6.76
C ALA A 106 -3.20 -11.69 7.11
N GLN A 107 -4.47 -11.35 7.34
CA GLN A 107 -4.85 -10.01 7.80
C GLN A 107 -4.28 -9.68 9.18
N GLN A 108 -4.32 -10.62 10.13
CA GLN A 108 -3.75 -10.44 11.46
C GLN A 108 -2.23 -10.27 11.42
N GLU A 109 -1.53 -11.05 10.59
CA GLU A 109 -0.09 -10.92 10.40
C GLU A 109 0.28 -9.58 9.75
N ALA A 110 -0.47 -9.16 8.74
CA ALA A 110 -0.29 -7.86 8.09
C ALA A 110 -0.53 -6.70 9.07
N ALA A 111 -1.57 -6.77 9.91
CA ALA A 111 -1.84 -5.77 10.94
C ALA A 111 -0.67 -5.67 11.94
N ARG A 112 -0.19 -6.80 12.47
CA ARG A 112 0.99 -6.84 13.37
C ARG A 112 2.25 -6.31 12.70
N ALA A 113 2.44 -6.58 11.40
CA ALA A 113 3.57 -6.03 10.64
C ALA A 113 3.46 -4.51 10.47
N ALA A 114 2.25 -4.00 10.21
CA ALA A 114 1.99 -2.56 10.13
C ALA A 114 2.23 -1.87 11.48
N ASP A 115 1.75 -2.42 12.59
CA ASP A 115 1.97 -1.88 13.93
C ASP A 115 3.47 -1.77 14.23
N ARG A 116 4.24 -2.84 13.98
CA ARG A 116 5.71 -2.80 14.14
C ARG A 116 6.39 -1.77 13.26
N ALA A 117 5.92 -1.59 12.02
CA ALA A 117 6.47 -0.60 11.12
C ALA A 117 6.17 0.84 11.59
N VAL A 118 5.00 1.07 12.19
CA VAL A 118 4.63 2.36 12.80
C VAL A 118 5.52 2.64 14.01
N GLU A 119 5.67 1.70 14.94
CA GLU A 119 6.53 1.83 16.11
C GLU A 119 7.99 2.15 15.72
N GLU A 120 8.52 1.43 14.73
CA GLU A 120 9.87 1.67 14.23
C GLU A 120 10.00 3.04 13.55
N ALA A 121 8.99 3.46 12.79
CA ALA A 121 8.99 4.79 12.17
C ALA A 121 8.95 5.91 13.22
N GLU A 122 8.20 5.73 14.31
CA GLU A 122 8.17 6.67 15.43
C GLU A 122 9.52 6.72 16.17
N ARG A 123 10.12 5.56 16.43
CA ARG A 123 11.47 5.47 17.02
C ARG A 123 12.50 6.20 16.17
N LEU A 124 12.56 5.92 14.87
CA LEU A 124 13.51 6.54 13.94
C LEU A 124 13.27 8.05 13.80
N ARG A 125 12.01 8.51 13.85
CA ARG A 125 11.70 9.95 13.88
C ARG A 125 12.24 10.60 15.16
N GLY A 126 12.05 9.97 16.31
CA GLY A 126 12.59 10.44 17.58
C GLY A 126 14.12 10.54 17.56
N GLU A 127 14.80 9.50 17.07
CA GLU A 127 16.27 9.49 16.93
C GLU A 127 16.77 10.58 15.98
N ARG A 128 16.09 10.79 14.85
CA ARG A 128 16.40 11.88 13.92
C ARG A 128 16.24 13.24 14.59
N ASP A 129 15.16 13.45 15.33
CA ASP A 129 14.89 14.74 15.98
C ASP A 129 15.91 15.05 17.08
N GLN A 130 16.29 14.02 17.85
CA GLN A 130 17.38 14.13 18.81
C GLN A 130 18.71 14.47 18.13
N ALA A 131 19.09 13.72 17.08
CA ALA A 131 20.32 13.97 16.34
C ALA A 131 20.35 15.37 15.71
N ALA A 132 19.20 15.87 15.22
CA ALA A 132 19.08 17.22 14.68
C ALA A 132 19.27 18.29 15.78
N ALA A 133 18.69 18.09 16.97
CA ALA A 133 18.87 18.99 18.11
C ALA A 133 20.32 19.00 18.62
N GLU A 134 20.97 17.83 18.67
CA GLU A 134 22.38 17.71 19.02
C GLU A 134 23.27 18.43 17.99
N ALA A 135 23.03 18.21 16.69
CA ALA A 135 23.78 18.88 15.62
C ALA A 135 23.61 20.41 15.67
N GLU A 136 22.40 20.91 15.93
CA GLU A 136 22.13 22.32 16.15
C GLU A 136 22.91 22.87 17.35
N SER A 137 22.92 22.15 18.48
CA SER A 137 23.67 22.56 19.67
C SER A 137 25.18 22.60 19.40
N GLN A 138 25.72 21.60 18.72
CA GLN A 138 27.14 21.57 18.36
C GLN A 138 27.51 22.69 17.39
N ARG A 139 26.62 23.02 16.44
CA ARG A 139 26.83 24.15 15.53
C ARG A 139 26.93 25.47 16.29
N ARG A 140 26.02 25.72 17.23
CA ARG A 140 26.06 26.93 18.08
C ARG A 140 27.34 27.02 18.90
N ARG A 141 27.77 25.91 19.53
CA ARG A 141 29.04 25.86 20.28
C ARG A 141 30.24 26.15 19.38
N ALA A 142 30.24 25.63 18.16
CA ALA A 142 31.30 25.90 17.18
C ALA A 142 31.31 27.37 16.75
N GLU A 143 30.12 27.97 16.52
CA GLU A 143 29.98 29.39 16.21
C GLU A 143 30.47 30.28 17.37
N GLU A 144 30.12 29.95 18.62
CA GLU A 144 30.58 30.65 19.83
C GLU A 144 32.11 30.56 19.99
N ALA A 145 32.68 29.35 19.88
CA ALA A 145 34.12 29.13 19.97
C ALA A 145 34.89 29.86 18.85
N ALA A 146 34.35 29.90 17.64
CA ALA A 146 34.93 30.65 16.53
C ALA A 146 34.91 32.16 16.79
N ALA A 147 33.83 32.69 17.36
CA ALA A 147 33.72 34.09 17.74
C ALA A 147 34.71 34.46 18.86
N GLU A 148 34.88 33.59 19.86
CA GLU A 148 35.87 33.77 20.93
C GLU A 148 37.30 33.77 20.38
N THR A 149 37.64 32.80 19.53
CA THR A 149 38.95 32.72 18.88
C THR A 149 39.26 33.98 18.06
N GLU A 150 38.30 34.50 17.31
CA GLU A 150 38.47 35.75 16.56
C GLU A 150 38.64 36.96 17.48
N GLN A 151 37.95 36.99 18.63
CA GLN A 151 38.13 38.05 19.63
C GLN A 151 39.53 38.00 20.25
N GLU A 152 40.01 36.81 20.63
CA GLU A 152 41.36 36.61 21.16
C GLU A 152 42.42 37.01 20.14
N ARG A 153 42.26 36.61 18.88
CA ARG A 153 43.16 37.00 17.79
C ARG A 153 43.25 38.52 17.64
N ARG A 154 42.11 39.22 17.67
CA ARG A 154 42.09 40.70 17.63
C ARG A 154 42.78 41.33 18.83
N ARG A 155 42.61 40.78 20.04
CA ARG A 155 43.30 41.25 21.25
C ARG A 155 44.81 41.04 21.14
N ALA A 156 45.25 39.90 20.63
CA ALA A 156 46.66 39.61 20.39
C ALA A 156 47.26 40.57 19.36
N GLU A 157 46.60 40.78 18.21
CA GLU A 157 47.02 41.75 17.18
C GLU A 157 47.13 43.18 17.75
N GLN A 158 46.19 43.60 18.61
CA GLN A 158 46.24 44.91 19.29
C GLN A 158 47.41 45.02 20.27
N ALA A 159 47.65 43.98 21.08
CA ALA A 159 48.74 43.93 22.04
C ALA A 159 50.11 43.93 21.33
N GLU A 160 50.25 43.21 20.21
CA GLU A 160 51.45 43.25 19.38
C GLU A 160 51.70 44.65 18.81
N ALA A 161 50.66 45.30 18.26
CA ALA A 161 50.77 46.66 17.76
C ALA A 161 51.14 47.68 18.85
N GLU A 162 50.62 47.52 20.07
CA GLU A 162 50.98 48.34 21.23
C GLU A 162 52.44 48.11 21.65
N ARG A 163 52.87 46.85 21.75
CA ARG A 163 54.26 46.49 22.03
C ARG A 163 55.21 47.12 21.01
N ASP A 164 54.89 47.04 19.73
CA ASP A 164 55.74 47.59 18.67
C ASP A 164 55.84 49.12 18.75
N ARG A 165 54.73 49.81 19.07
CA ARG A 165 54.73 51.26 19.34
C ARG A 165 55.58 51.62 20.56
N LEU A 166 55.45 50.89 21.66
CA LEU A 166 56.25 51.12 22.87
C LEU A 166 57.73 50.87 22.60
N ALA A 167 58.08 49.81 21.85
CA ALA A 167 59.46 49.53 21.45
C ALA A 167 60.05 50.66 20.59
N GLN A 168 59.27 51.22 19.65
CA GLN A 168 59.67 52.40 18.88
C GLN A 168 59.91 53.62 19.79
N GLN A 169 58.99 53.92 20.72
CA GLN A 169 59.15 55.02 21.66
C GLN A 169 60.39 54.88 22.55
N VAL A 170 60.66 53.68 23.06
CA VAL A 170 61.87 53.40 23.86
C VAL A 170 63.13 53.62 23.01
N SER A 171 63.14 53.15 21.76
CA SER A 171 64.27 53.37 20.84
C SER A 171 64.48 54.86 20.54
N GLU A 172 63.41 55.61 20.32
CA GLU A 172 63.47 57.05 20.05
C GLU A 172 63.98 57.84 21.28
N GLN A 173 63.51 57.49 22.48
CA GLN A 173 63.97 58.06 23.74
C GLN A 173 65.45 57.72 24.00
N GLY A 174 65.85 56.47 23.78
CA GLY A 174 67.26 56.05 23.87
C GLY A 174 68.16 56.88 22.95
N ALA A 175 67.78 57.00 21.67
CA ALA A 175 68.51 57.82 20.71
C ALA A 175 68.50 59.32 21.07
N HIS A 176 67.43 59.82 21.69
CA HIS A 176 67.38 61.20 22.19
C HIS A 176 68.34 61.43 23.35
N LEU A 177 68.38 60.50 24.31
CA LEU A 177 69.32 60.55 25.44
C LEU A 177 70.77 60.48 24.95
N GLU A 178 71.10 59.60 24.00
CA GLU A 178 72.43 59.56 23.39
C GLU A 178 72.81 60.89 22.73
N ARG A 179 71.88 61.52 22.01
CA ARG A 179 72.11 62.86 21.43
C ARG A 179 72.34 63.92 22.51
N MET A 180 71.59 63.90 23.60
CA MET A 180 71.78 64.82 24.74
C MET A 180 73.12 64.59 25.44
N MET A 181 73.47 63.35 25.76
CA MET A 181 74.74 63.00 26.38
C MET A 181 75.93 63.40 25.50
N GLY A 182 75.90 63.07 24.20
CA GLY A 182 76.95 63.50 23.27
C GLY A 182 77.03 65.02 23.12
N ALA A 183 75.93 65.76 23.30
CA ALA A 183 75.96 67.23 23.35
C ALA A 183 76.60 67.75 24.65
N LEU A 184 76.30 67.12 25.79
CA LEU A 184 76.92 67.42 27.08
C LEU A 184 78.42 67.10 27.06
N GLU A 185 78.84 65.98 26.46
CA GLU A 185 80.26 65.63 26.28
C GLU A 185 81.00 66.64 25.40
N ARG A 186 80.39 67.11 24.31
CA ARG A 186 80.97 68.17 23.47
C ARG A 186 81.08 69.53 24.19
N MET A 187 80.25 69.75 25.20
CA MET A 187 80.31 70.91 26.08
C MET A 187 81.32 70.74 27.23
N ALA A 188 81.73 69.51 27.55
CA ALA A 188 82.77 69.23 28.53
C ALA A 188 84.16 69.51 27.89
N VAL A 189 84.84 70.55 28.37
CA VAL A 189 86.19 70.91 27.95
C VAL A 189 87.17 69.78 28.33
N PRO A 190 88.03 69.28 27.43
CA PRO A 190 89.02 68.28 27.79
C PRO A 190 90.01 68.86 28.81
N ALA A 191 90.21 68.16 29.93
CA ALA A 191 91.25 68.50 30.89
C ALA A 191 92.62 68.52 30.17
N PRO A 192 93.46 69.55 30.38
CA PRO A 192 94.72 69.65 29.65
C PRO A 192 95.67 68.51 30.01
N GLU A 193 96.20 67.84 28.98
CA GLU A 193 97.34 66.93 29.09
C GLU A 193 98.53 67.68 29.71
N VAL A 194 98.89 67.29 30.94
CA VAL A 194 100.13 67.75 31.57
C VAL A 194 101.25 66.84 31.05
N PRO A 195 102.29 67.36 30.37
CA PRO A 195 103.36 66.53 29.86
C PRO A 195 104.16 65.93 31.02
N TYR A 196 104.33 64.62 30.95
CA TYR A 196 105.20 63.83 31.82
C TYR A 196 106.66 64.29 31.65
N ALA A 197 107.24 64.87 32.71
CA ALA A 197 108.68 65.01 32.90
C ALA A 197 109.07 64.08 34.07
N GLY A 198 110.03 63.20 33.80
CA GLY A 198 110.24 61.97 34.54
C GLY A 198 110.96 62.09 35.88
N SER A 199 110.94 60.97 36.61
CA SER A 199 112.15 60.41 37.21
C SER A 199 111.89 58.96 37.64
N GLU A 200 112.81 58.12 37.20
CA GLU A 200 113.10 56.73 37.54
C GLU A 200 112.85 56.32 39.00
N THR A 201 112.35 55.10 39.21
CA THR A 201 113.06 53.92 39.79
C THR A 201 112.04 52.93 40.39
N GLY A 202 112.09 51.66 39.95
CA GLY A 202 111.25 50.55 40.45
C GLY A 202 111.75 49.97 41.79
N PRO A 203 111.49 48.68 42.14
CA PRO A 203 110.58 47.67 41.56
C PRO A 203 109.73 46.90 42.62
N ALA A 204 109.08 45.79 42.18
CA ALA A 204 108.51 44.67 42.97
C ALA A 204 107.20 44.96 43.74
N GLU A 205 106.24 44.05 43.97
CA GLU A 205 106.11 42.60 43.80
C GLU A 205 104.61 42.24 43.97
N GLU A 206 104.19 41.12 43.35
CA GLU A 206 103.14 40.14 43.74
C GLU A 206 101.77 40.54 44.34
N GLY A 207 100.71 39.90 43.82
CA GLY A 207 99.49 39.64 44.62
C GLY A 207 98.18 39.48 43.82
N THR A 208 98.01 38.36 43.13
CA THR A 208 96.70 37.80 42.70
C THR A 208 95.91 37.31 43.94
N PRO A 209 94.68 36.76 43.79
CA PRO A 209 93.34 37.32 43.51
C PRO A 209 92.41 37.21 44.75
N ASP A 210 91.15 37.68 44.69
CA ASP A 210 89.99 36.82 44.99
C ASP A 210 88.63 37.46 44.62
N GLU A 211 87.77 36.64 44.04
CA GLU A 211 86.30 36.72 43.96
C GLU A 211 85.71 36.33 45.35
N PRO A 212 84.42 36.02 45.55
CA PRO A 212 83.15 36.47 44.95
C PRO A 212 82.10 36.82 46.04
N GLY A 213 80.89 37.18 45.61
CA GLY A 213 79.67 37.24 46.43
C GLY A 213 78.43 37.58 45.62
#